data_AF-A0A1B7VHX5-F1
#
_entry.id   AF-A0A1B7VHX5-F1
#
_cell.length_a   1.000
_cell.length_b   1.000
_cell.length_c   1.000
_cell.angle_alpha   90.00
_cell.angle_beta   90.00
_cell.angle_gamma   90.00
#
_symmetry.space_group_name_H-M   'P 1'
#
loop_
_entity.id
_entity.type
_entity.pdbx_description
1 polymer ?
#
loop_
_entity_poly.entity_id
_entity_poly.type
_entity_poly.pdbx_seq_one_letter_code
_entity_poly.pdbx_strand_id
1 'polypeptide(L)'
;KMVKFFTAEGKARNSIGSTIKDLKVILRLSYQKYHNNRIFENPKFKKLREDVDALYLKTEELQRHYDLDLSANKRLESVRDLFLIGAYTGLRFSDFTRLKPENITNGGKTLAIEMQKVKGTPVIPLNPNARAILSKYGYLMPRAISNQKFNEYLY
;
A
#
# COMPACT_ATOMS: atom_id res chain seq x y z
N LYS A 1 12.57 -13.75 -25.93
CA LYS A 1 11.83 -14.99 -25.61
C LYS A 1 11.12 -14.88 -24.24
N MET A 2 11.83 -14.59 -23.15
CA MET A 2 11.24 -14.44 -21.79
C MET A 2 10.13 -13.37 -21.66
N VAL A 3 10.31 -12.18 -22.24
CA VAL A 3 9.26 -11.12 -22.18
C VAL A 3 7.96 -11.60 -22.83
N LYS A 4 8.04 -12.16 -24.05
CA LYS A 4 6.88 -12.70 -24.77
C LYS A 4 6.18 -13.82 -23.99
N PHE A 5 6.94 -14.68 -23.30
CA PHE A 5 6.40 -15.74 -22.46
C PHE A 5 5.55 -15.17 -21.32
N PHE A 6 6.09 -14.25 -20.50
CA PHE A 6 5.32 -13.69 -19.39
C PHE A 6 4.18 -12.77 -19.82
N THR A 7 4.31 -12.12 -20.98
CA THR A 7 3.19 -11.37 -21.57
C THR A 7 2.06 -12.31 -21.98
N ALA A 8 2.36 -13.50 -22.53
CA ALA A 8 1.35 -14.50 -22.87
C ALA A 8 0.65 -15.09 -21.62
N GLU A 9 1.33 -15.11 -20.47
CA GLU A 9 0.74 -15.45 -19.16
C GLU A 9 -0.06 -14.29 -18.52
N GLY A 10 -0.25 -13.18 -19.23
CA GLY A 10 -1.02 -12.03 -18.74
C GLY A 10 -0.32 -11.20 -17.67
N LYS A 11 1.00 -11.30 -17.50
CA LYS A 11 1.73 -10.49 -16.52
C LYS A 11 1.91 -9.05 -17.02
N ALA A 12 1.65 -8.09 -16.13
CA ALA A 12 1.93 -6.68 -16.39
C ALA A 12 3.43 -6.42 -16.64
N ARG A 13 3.75 -5.45 -17.50
CA ARG A 13 5.12 -5.15 -17.96
C ARG A 13 6.08 -4.81 -16.82
N ASN A 14 5.61 -4.10 -15.81
CA ASN A 14 6.37 -3.76 -14.60
C ASN A 14 6.68 -4.99 -13.73
N SER A 15 5.78 -5.98 -13.70
CA SER A 15 5.99 -7.27 -13.02
C SER A 15 7.07 -8.07 -13.76
N ILE A 16 6.96 -8.18 -15.09
CA ILE A 16 7.98 -8.82 -15.94
C ILE A 16 9.35 -8.15 -15.73
N GLY A 17 9.38 -6.81 -15.72
CA GLY A 17 10.61 -6.06 -15.47
C GLY A 17 11.23 -6.35 -14.10
N SER A 18 10.41 -6.60 -13.08
CA SER A 18 10.91 -6.97 -11.74
C SER A 18 11.49 -8.39 -11.74
N THR A 19 10.85 -9.35 -12.40
CA THR A 19 11.41 -10.70 -12.59
C THR A 19 12.74 -10.67 -13.34
N ILE A 20 12.87 -9.85 -14.39
CA ILE A 20 14.14 -9.66 -15.12
C ILE A 20 15.22 -9.09 -14.19
N LYS A 21 14.87 -8.13 -13.34
CA LYS A 21 15.78 -7.55 -12.35
C LYS A 21 16.29 -8.60 -11.37
N ASP A 22 15.40 -9.43 -10.83
CA ASP A 22 15.77 -10.46 -9.86
C ASP A 22 16.63 -11.56 -10.51
N LEU A 23 16.28 -11.99 -11.74
CA LEU A 23 17.10 -12.92 -12.52
C LEU A 23 18.50 -12.35 -12.80
N LYS A 24 18.61 -11.05 -13.12
CA LYS A 24 19.91 -10.38 -13.31
C LYS A 24 20.78 -10.46 -12.07
N VAL A 25 20.18 -10.30 -10.88
CA VAL A 25 20.89 -10.41 -9.60
C VAL A 25 21.38 -11.84 -9.40
N ILE A 26 20.54 -12.85 -9.61
CA ILE A 26 20.91 -14.26 -9.48
C ILE A 26 22.09 -14.59 -10.41
N LEU A 27 21.99 -14.26 -11.70
CA LEU A 27 23.05 -14.51 -12.68
C LEU A 27 24.37 -13.83 -12.32
N ARG A 28 24.31 -12.61 -11.74
CA ARG A 28 25.51 -11.92 -11.28
C ARG A 28 26.13 -12.65 -10.09
N LEU A 29 25.33 -13.12 -9.14
CA LEU A 29 25.82 -13.81 -7.93
C LEU A 29 26.36 -15.21 -8.21
N SER A 30 25.83 -15.91 -9.21
CA SER A 30 26.25 -17.27 -9.58
C SER A 30 27.38 -17.32 -10.62
N TYR A 31 27.76 -16.17 -11.19
CA TYR A 31 28.85 -16.05 -12.14
C TYR A 31 30.17 -16.54 -11.51
N GLN A 32 31.03 -17.16 -12.34
CA GLN A 32 32.28 -17.83 -11.96
C GLN A 32 32.10 -19.17 -11.24
N LYS A 33 31.14 -19.30 -10.31
CA LYS A 33 30.96 -20.54 -9.54
C LYS A 33 30.09 -21.57 -10.26
N TYR A 34 29.02 -21.13 -10.94
CA TYR A 34 28.04 -22.03 -11.56
C TYR A 34 27.85 -21.80 -13.05
N HIS A 35 28.23 -20.63 -13.57
CA HIS A 35 28.27 -20.37 -15.00
C HIS A 35 29.30 -19.28 -15.36
N ASN A 36 29.66 -19.23 -16.63
CA ASN A 36 30.54 -18.22 -17.23
C ASN A 36 29.77 -17.26 -18.17
N ASN A 37 28.44 -17.36 -18.25
CA ASN A 37 27.62 -16.49 -19.07
C ASN A 37 27.58 -15.05 -18.53
N ARG A 38 27.86 -14.05 -19.39
CA ARG A 38 27.89 -12.61 -19.07
C ARG A 38 26.66 -11.83 -19.55
N ILE A 39 25.57 -12.49 -19.91
CA ILE A 39 24.35 -11.84 -20.43
C ILE A 39 23.80 -10.75 -19.50
N PHE A 40 24.03 -10.86 -18.19
CA PHE A 40 23.65 -9.85 -17.20
C PHE A 40 24.39 -8.50 -17.39
N GLU A 41 25.54 -8.49 -18.05
CA GLU A 41 26.30 -7.28 -18.38
C GLU A 41 25.70 -6.54 -19.59
N ASN A 42 24.89 -7.22 -20.40
CA ASN A 42 24.28 -6.61 -21.58
C ASN A 42 23.34 -5.44 -21.17
N PRO A 43 23.53 -4.23 -21.71
CA PRO A 43 22.67 -3.08 -21.40
C PRO A 43 21.19 -3.30 -21.74
N LYS A 44 20.90 -4.19 -22.70
CA LYS A 44 19.52 -4.58 -23.07
C LYS A 44 18.89 -5.52 -22.04
N PHE A 45 19.69 -6.19 -21.19
CA PHE A 45 19.21 -7.00 -20.07
C PHE A 45 18.94 -6.10 -18.86
N LYS A 46 17.92 -5.26 -18.98
CA LYS A 46 17.51 -4.28 -17.98
C LYS A 46 16.05 -4.42 -17.61
N LYS A 47 15.69 -3.91 -16.44
CA LYS A 47 14.31 -3.84 -15.97
C LYS A 47 13.47 -3.07 -17.00
N LEU A 48 12.42 -3.71 -17.49
CA LEU A 48 11.36 -3.04 -18.24
C LEU A 48 10.54 -2.17 -17.29
N ARG A 49 10.20 -0.97 -17.74
CA ARG A 49 9.31 -0.06 -17.04
C ARG A 49 8.24 0.41 -18.01
N GLU A 50 7.06 0.59 -17.47
CA GLU A 50 5.92 1.23 -18.10
C GLU A 50 5.37 2.20 -17.08
N ASP A 51 5.18 3.45 -17.50
CA ASP A 51 4.57 4.46 -16.66
C ASP A 51 3.09 4.11 -16.52
N VAL A 52 2.61 4.17 -15.28
CA VAL A 52 1.22 3.87 -14.95
C VAL A 52 0.64 5.13 -14.34
N ASP A 53 -0.43 5.64 -14.94
CA ASP A 53 -1.17 6.74 -14.35
C ASP A 53 -1.82 6.27 -13.06
N ALA A 54 -1.39 6.87 -11.95
CA ALA A 54 -2.01 6.63 -10.66
C ALA A 54 -3.33 7.40 -10.61
N LEU A 55 -4.46 6.70 -10.73
CA LEU A 55 -5.76 7.25 -10.40
C LEU A 55 -5.83 7.46 -8.89
N TYR A 56 -6.11 8.70 -8.47
CA TYR A 56 -6.27 9.07 -7.06
C TYR A 56 -7.62 9.75 -6.85
N LEU A 57 -8.19 9.57 -5.66
CA LEU A 57 -9.43 10.22 -5.29
C LEU A 57 -9.19 11.70 -4.92
N LYS A 58 -10.12 12.55 -5.32
CA LYS A 58 -10.19 13.95 -4.88
C LYS A 58 -10.83 14.04 -3.49
N THR A 59 -10.66 15.20 -2.85
CA THR A 59 -11.23 15.45 -1.52
C THR A 59 -12.76 15.30 -1.51
N GLU A 60 -13.44 15.69 -2.59
CA GLU A 60 -14.90 15.57 -2.71
C GLU A 60 -15.34 14.11 -2.84
N GLU A 61 -14.51 13.25 -3.44
CA GLU A 61 -14.76 11.81 -3.51
C GLU A 61 -14.60 11.17 -2.12
N LEU A 62 -13.56 11.54 -1.38
CA LEU A 62 -13.37 11.07 0.00
C LEU A 62 -14.54 11.50 0.91
N GLN A 63 -15.05 12.72 0.72
CA GLN A 63 -16.21 13.20 1.47
C GLN A 63 -17.47 12.41 1.11
N ARG A 64 -17.72 12.12 -0.17
CA ARG A 64 -18.83 11.24 -0.59
C ARG A 64 -18.75 9.85 0.04
N HIS A 65 -17.55 9.29 0.16
CA HIS A 65 -17.37 8.03 0.88
C HIS A 65 -17.70 8.18 2.36
N TYR A 66 -17.25 9.24 3.02
CA TYR A 66 -17.54 9.51 4.43
C TYR A 66 -19.04 9.61 4.72
N ASP A 67 -19.79 10.30 3.86
CA ASP A 67 -21.23 10.54 4.02
C ASP A 67 -22.10 9.34 3.61
N LEU A 68 -21.52 8.30 3.00
CA LEU A 68 -22.26 7.12 2.55
C LEU A 68 -22.85 6.36 3.75
N ASP A 69 -24.17 6.20 3.81
CA ASP A 69 -24.82 5.42 4.86
C ASP A 69 -24.57 3.91 4.67
N LEU A 70 -23.83 3.33 5.61
CA LEU A 70 -23.54 1.89 5.69
C LEU A 70 -24.04 1.30 7.02
N SER A 71 -24.95 1.98 7.70
CA SER A 71 -25.48 1.58 9.02
C SER A 71 -26.06 0.16 9.02
N ALA A 72 -26.67 -0.26 7.91
CA ALA A 72 -27.21 -1.60 7.70
C ALA A 72 -26.13 -2.70 7.54
N ASN A 73 -24.88 -2.34 7.22
CA ASN A 73 -23.79 -3.30 7.02
C ASN A 73 -22.51 -2.85 7.75
N LYS A 74 -22.42 -3.25 9.03
CA LYS A 74 -21.29 -2.93 9.91
C LYS A 74 -19.92 -3.36 9.38
N ARG A 75 -19.89 -4.40 8.54
CA ARG A 75 -18.64 -4.86 7.91
C ARG A 75 -18.15 -3.87 6.87
N LEU A 76 -19.03 -3.43 5.96
CA LEU A 76 -18.69 -2.43 4.95
C LEU A 76 -18.38 -1.08 5.60
N GLU A 77 -19.15 -0.70 6.62
CA GLU A 77 -18.91 0.50 7.42
C GLU A 77 -17.47 0.52 7.97
N SER A 78 -17.02 -0.60 8.54
CA SER A 78 -15.67 -0.73 9.10
C SER A 78 -14.58 -0.68 8.02
N VAL A 79 -14.84 -1.22 6.82
CA VAL A 79 -13.90 -1.16 5.70
C VAL A 79 -13.76 0.28 5.18
N ARG A 80 -14.89 0.98 4.99
CA ARG A 80 -14.89 2.40 4.61
C ARG A 80 -14.12 3.23 5.63
N ASP A 81 -14.37 3.02 6.91
CA ASP A 81 -13.71 3.76 7.99
C ASP A 81 -12.19 3.51 7.99
N LEU A 82 -11.74 2.27 7.79
CA LEU A 82 -10.32 1.93 7.61
C LEU A 82 -9.71 2.61 6.38
N PHE A 83 -10.43 2.60 5.26
CA PHE A 83 -10.00 3.24 4.02
C PHE A 83 -9.83 4.75 4.19
N LEU A 84 -10.80 5.42 4.80
CA LEU A 84 -10.76 6.86 5.04
C LEU A 84 -9.64 7.25 6.00
N ILE A 85 -9.37 6.47 7.05
CA ILE A 85 -8.19 6.70 7.91
C ILE A 85 -6.91 6.64 7.07
N GLY A 86 -6.76 5.62 6.22
CA GLY A 86 -5.61 5.51 5.33
C GLY A 86 -5.47 6.71 4.38
N ALA A 87 -6.58 7.13 3.77
CA ALA A 87 -6.60 8.26 2.85
C ALA A 87 -6.27 9.60 3.53
N TYR A 88 -6.82 9.85 4.72
CA TYR A 88 -6.59 11.10 5.45
C TYR A 88 -5.21 11.18 6.12
N THR A 89 -4.63 10.05 6.50
CA THR A 89 -3.31 10.02 7.16
C THR A 89 -2.15 9.78 6.19
N GLY A 90 -2.43 9.30 4.97
CA GLY A 90 -1.40 8.91 4.00
C GLY A 90 -0.56 7.70 4.44
N LEU A 91 -0.98 7.00 5.50
CA LEU A 91 -0.27 5.83 6.00
C LEU A 91 -0.53 4.61 5.11
N ARG A 92 0.47 3.72 5.04
CA ARG A 92 0.29 2.43 4.39
C ARG A 92 -0.65 1.56 5.22
N PHE A 93 -1.38 0.65 4.56
CA PHE A 93 -2.26 -0.32 5.21
C PHE A 93 -1.61 -1.03 6.39
N SER A 94 -0.38 -1.50 6.21
CA SER A 94 0.38 -2.15 7.29
C SER A 94 0.63 -1.23 8.49
N ASP A 95 0.84 0.06 8.26
CA ASP A 95 1.17 1.02 9.31
C ASP A 95 -0.09 1.43 10.09
N PHE A 96 -1.17 1.83 9.41
CA PHE A 96 -2.37 2.28 10.12
C PHE A 96 -3.10 1.14 10.83
N THR A 97 -3.05 -0.11 10.33
CA THR A 97 -3.69 -1.26 10.99
C THR A 97 -3.06 -1.62 12.34
N ARG A 98 -1.86 -1.10 12.66
CA ARG A 98 -1.18 -1.29 13.94
C ARG A 98 -1.32 -0.09 14.89
N LEU A 99 -2.07 0.94 14.51
CA LEU A 99 -2.24 2.10 15.37
C LEU A 99 -2.85 1.71 16.71
N LYS A 100 -2.23 2.22 17.77
CA LYS A 100 -2.70 2.13 19.14
C LYS A 100 -3.18 3.50 19.60
N PRO A 101 -4.03 3.57 20.64
CA PRO A 101 -4.43 4.83 21.25
C PRO A 101 -3.24 5.71 21.66
N GLU A 102 -2.14 5.08 22.10
CA GLU A 102 -0.87 5.74 22.46
C GLU A 102 -0.23 6.52 21.31
N ASN A 103 -0.50 6.13 20.06
CA ASN A 103 0.01 6.84 18.89
C ASN A 103 -0.74 8.15 18.63
N ILE A 104 -1.90 8.34 19.26
CA ILE A 104 -2.74 9.51 19.07
C ILE A 104 -2.44 10.50 20.19
N THR A 105 -1.90 11.64 19.79
CA THR A 105 -1.35 12.66 20.69
C THR A 105 -2.15 13.95 20.60
N ASN A 106 -1.85 14.90 21.50
CA ASN A 106 -2.45 16.22 21.53
C ASN A 106 -4.00 16.20 21.57
N GLY A 107 -4.57 15.28 22.37
CA GLY A 107 -6.01 15.14 22.53
C GLY A 107 -6.75 14.72 21.25
N GLY A 108 -6.15 13.87 20.41
CA GLY A 108 -6.78 13.41 19.16
C GLY A 108 -6.48 14.25 17.93
N LYS A 109 -5.59 15.25 18.05
CA LYS A 109 -5.27 16.17 16.95
C LYS A 109 -4.11 15.70 16.07
N THR A 110 -3.23 14.87 16.62
CA THR A 110 -2.02 14.43 15.93
C THR A 110 -1.82 12.94 16.10
N LEU A 111 -1.14 12.34 15.15
CA LEU A 111 -0.80 10.92 15.12
C LEU A 111 0.72 10.79 14.96
N ALA A 112 1.35 10.01 15.84
CA ALA A 112 2.77 9.72 15.84
C ALA A 112 2.99 8.21 15.88
N ILE A 113 3.52 7.66 14.78
CA ILE A 113 3.76 6.23 14.63
C ILE A 113 5.14 5.98 14.04
N GLU A 114 5.87 5.01 14.58
CA GLU A 114 7.08 4.52 13.96
C GLU A 114 6.71 3.66 12.74
N MET A 115 7.12 4.12 11.55
CA MET A 115 6.77 3.45 10.30
C MET A 115 7.64 2.21 10.08
N GLN A 116 7.06 1.13 9.56
CA GLN A 116 7.79 -0.12 9.37
C GLN A 116 8.97 -0.04 8.37
N LYS A 117 8.86 0.84 7.36
CA LYS A 117 9.84 0.94 6.27
C LYS A 117 10.73 2.18 6.34
N VAL A 118 10.35 3.17 7.13
CA VAL A 118 11.03 4.48 7.15
C VAL A 118 11.53 4.70 8.57
N LYS A 119 12.83 4.99 8.72
CA LYS A 119 13.37 5.38 10.03
C LYS A 119 12.78 6.75 10.41
N GLY A 120 12.07 6.79 11.54
CA GLY A 120 11.50 8.01 12.12
C GLY A 120 10.04 7.85 12.55
N THR A 121 9.60 8.80 13.36
CA THR A 121 8.23 8.87 13.90
C THR A 121 7.56 10.13 13.33
N PRO A 122 7.01 10.09 12.10
CA PRO A 122 6.29 11.24 11.55
C PRO A 122 5.13 11.64 12.45
N VAL A 123 4.96 12.95 12.61
CA VAL A 123 3.80 13.55 13.29
C VAL A 123 2.82 14.02 12.21
N ILE A 124 1.66 13.38 12.17
CA ILE A 124 0.63 13.59 11.14
C ILE A 124 -0.55 14.34 11.79
N PRO A 125 -0.93 15.53 11.30
CA PRO A 125 -2.15 16.21 11.73
C PRO A 125 -3.40 15.42 11.31
N LEU A 126 -4.32 15.22 12.24
CA LEU A 126 -5.61 14.56 11.98
C LEU A 126 -6.68 15.59 11.66
N ASN A 127 -7.27 15.46 10.48
CA ASN A 127 -8.43 16.26 10.09
C ASN A 127 -9.67 15.88 10.93
N PRO A 128 -10.72 16.73 10.92
CA PRO A 128 -11.93 16.48 11.72
C PRO A 128 -12.60 15.14 11.41
N ASN A 129 -12.68 14.75 10.12
CA ASN A 129 -13.32 13.51 9.70
C ASN A 129 -12.57 12.27 10.22
N ALA A 130 -11.24 12.23 10.10
CA ALA A 130 -10.42 11.16 10.64
C ALA A 130 -10.54 11.07 12.16
N ARG A 131 -10.60 12.22 12.86
CA ARG A 131 -10.80 12.25 14.31
C ARG A 131 -12.16 11.70 14.71
N ALA A 132 -13.21 12.04 13.97
CA ALA A 132 -14.56 11.51 14.21
C ALA A 132 -14.60 9.98 14.04
N ILE A 133 -13.98 9.46 12.98
CA ILE A 133 -13.86 8.01 12.76
C ILE A 133 -13.07 7.35 13.89
N LEU A 134 -11.88 7.87 14.23
CA LEU A 134 -11.03 7.29 15.28
C LEU A 134 -11.75 7.31 16.65
N SER A 135 -12.45 8.39 16.97
CA SER A 135 -13.21 8.52 18.21
C SER A 135 -14.36 7.50 18.30
N LYS A 136 -15.02 7.18 17.18
CA LYS A 136 -16.09 6.16 17.12
C LYS A 136 -15.59 4.77 17.58
N TYR A 137 -14.33 4.46 17.34
CA TYR A 137 -13.70 3.19 17.73
C TYR A 137 -12.87 3.30 19.03
N GLY A 138 -13.01 4.39 19.80
CA GLY A 138 -12.24 4.58 21.02
C GLY A 138 -10.72 4.62 20.77
N TYR A 139 -10.31 5.16 19.62
CA TYR A 139 -8.90 5.25 19.18
C TYR A 139 -8.23 3.89 18.95
N LEU A 140 -9.01 2.80 18.92
CA LEU A 140 -8.60 1.48 18.47
C LEU A 140 -8.96 1.32 17.00
N MET A 141 -8.12 0.63 16.24
CA MET A 141 -8.43 0.36 14.85
C MET A 141 -9.53 -0.69 14.72
N PRO A 142 -10.46 -0.55 13.75
CA PRO A 142 -11.40 -1.60 13.42
C PRO A 142 -10.63 -2.89 13.13
N ARG A 143 -11.21 -4.05 13.50
CA ARG A 143 -10.54 -5.35 13.41
C ARG A 143 -9.99 -5.55 11.99
N ALA A 144 -8.66 -5.56 11.88
CA ALA A 144 -7.99 -5.60 10.59
C ALA A 144 -8.35 -6.89 9.85
N ILE A 145 -9.03 -6.76 8.72
CA ILE A 145 -9.16 -7.82 7.73
C ILE A 145 -7.84 -7.93 6.95
N SER A 146 -7.60 -9.09 6.31
CA SER A 146 -6.41 -9.22 5.46
C SER A 146 -6.42 -8.16 4.36
N ASN A 147 -5.24 -7.66 3.96
CA ASN A 147 -5.12 -6.66 2.90
C ASN A 147 -5.81 -7.11 1.60
N GLN A 148 -5.78 -8.41 1.31
CA GLN A 148 -6.50 -9.00 0.17
C GLN A 148 -8.02 -8.79 0.31
N LYS A 149 -8.62 -9.18 1.44
CA LYS A 149 -10.05 -8.99 1.70
C LYS A 149 -10.42 -7.51 1.74
N PHE A 150 -9.56 -6.66 2.28
CA PHE A 150 -9.75 -5.22 2.29
C PHE A 150 -9.91 -4.67 0.86
N ASN A 151 -9.02 -5.06 -0.04
CA ASN A 151 -9.09 -4.65 -1.44
C ASN A 151 -10.32 -5.23 -2.15
N GLU A 152 -10.74 -6.47 -1.82
CA GLU A 152 -11.96 -7.08 -2.36
C GLU A 152 -13.24 -6.32 -1.95
N TYR A 153 -13.25 -5.64 -0.80
CA TYR A 153 -14.40 -4.82 -0.37
C TYR A 153 -14.41 -3.40 -0.95
N LEU A 154 -13.31 -2.96 -1.54
CA LEU A 154 -13.18 -1.62 -2.13
C LEU A 154 -13.38 -1.62 -3.65
N TYR A 155 -13.24 -2.78 -4.29
CA TYR A 155 -13.57 -3.01 -5.70
C TYR A 155 -15.05 -3.36 -5.87
#